data_AF-A0A3C0S5Z6-F1
#
_entry.id   AF-A0A3C0S5Z6-F1
#
_cell.length_a   1.000
_cell.length_b   1.000
_cell.length_c   1.000
_cell.angle_alpha   90.00
_cell.angle_beta   90.00
_cell.angle_gamma   90.00
#
_symmetry.space_group_name_H-M   'P 1'
#
loop_
_entity.id
_entity.type
_entity.pdbx_description
1 polymer ?
#
loop_
_entity_poly.entity_id
_entity_poly.type
_entity_poly.pdbx_seq_one_letter_code
_entity_poly.pdbx_strand_id
1 'polypeptide(L)' 'RSSDLFACKCGPRDLIEHGKNGFLVAPGDVDQLAENLQLVIAQESLRTSMSREALHKVKEFQPDFVMHKWIKLFESES' A
#
# COMPACT_ATOMS: atom_id res chain seq x y z
N ARG A 1 18.42 -15.69 -6.81
CA ARG A 1 18.72 -14.29 -6.39
C ARG A 1 17.36 -13.65 -6.19
N SER A 2 16.81 -13.81 -5.00
CA SER A 2 15.38 -13.68 -4.69
C SER A 2 15.09 -12.24 -4.30
N SER A 3 14.39 -11.51 -5.17
CA SER A 3 13.98 -10.12 -4.98
C SER A 3 12.52 -10.11 -4.55
N ASP A 4 12.24 -10.63 -3.36
CA ASP A 4 10.89 -10.63 -2.80
C ASP A 4 10.76 -9.48 -1.81
N LEU A 5 9.94 -8.49 -2.20
CA LEU A 5 9.15 -7.64 -1.30
C LEU A 5 9.91 -6.96 -0.15
N PHE A 6 11.11 -6.44 -0.41
CA PHE A 6 11.75 -5.55 0.55
C PHE A 6 11.25 -4.12 0.39
N ALA A 7 10.91 -3.51 1.52
CA ALA A 7 10.57 -2.10 1.67
C ALA A 7 11.68 -1.20 1.08
N CYS A 8 11.66 -1.03 -0.24
CA CYS A 8 12.48 -0.05 -0.93
C CYS A 8 11.97 1.34 -0.53
N LYS A 9 12.89 2.28 -0.33
CA LYS A 9 12.63 3.58 0.30
C LYS A 9 11.59 4.46 -0.41
N CYS A 10 11.13 4.06 -1.60
CA CYS A 10 10.02 4.67 -2.34
C CYS A 10 9.19 3.53 -2.97
N GLY A 11 7.86 3.54 -2.83
CA GLY A 11 6.96 2.55 -3.42
C GLY A 11 5.95 1.95 -2.43
N PRO A 12 6.24 0.79 -1.77
CA PRO A 12 5.26 0.13 -0.91
C PRO A 12 4.84 0.99 0.29
N ARG A 13 5.74 1.79 0.87
CA ARG A 13 5.44 2.68 2.01
C ARG A 13 4.51 3.83 1.66
N ASP A 14 4.51 4.27 0.41
CA ASP A 14 3.68 5.39 -0.05
C ASP A 14 2.25 4.90 -0.36
N LEU A 15 2.10 3.60 -0.63
CA LEU A 15 0.83 2.95 -0.95
C LEU A 15 0.22 2.19 0.25
N ILE A 16 1.04 1.69 1.17
CA ILE A 16 0.59 0.86 2.29
C ILE A 16 0.56 1.66 3.60
N GLU A 17 -0.64 1.86 4.12
CA GLU A 17 -0.95 2.26 5.49
C GLU A 17 -0.98 1.00 6.37
N HIS A 18 0.05 0.84 7.22
CA HIS A 18 0.24 -0.36 8.06
C HIS A 18 -1.01 -0.67 8.90
N GLY A 19 -1.48 -1.91 8.82
CA GLY A 19 -2.66 -2.42 9.52
C GLY A 19 -4.00 -2.05 8.89
N LYS A 20 -4.02 -1.16 7.90
CA LYS A 20 -5.26 -0.69 7.26
C LYS A 20 -5.46 -1.28 5.87
N ASN A 21 -4.48 -1.14 4.98
CA ASN A 21 -4.54 -1.68 3.62
C ASN A 21 -3.37 -2.63 3.28
N GLY A 22 -2.58 -2.99 4.29
CA GLY A 22 -1.49 -3.96 4.23
C GLY A 22 -0.63 -3.89 5.49
N PHE A 23 0.36 -4.76 5.61
CA PHE A 23 1.35 -4.73 6.70
C PHE A 23 2.74 -4.43 6.15
N LEU A 24 3.38 -3.41 6.72
CA LEU A 24 4.80 -3.15 6.52
C LEU A 24 5.62 -4.00 7.50
N VAL A 25 6.50 -4.85 6.97
CA VAL A 25 7.40 -5.70 7.74
C VAL A 25 8.85 -5.29 7.45
N ALA A 26 9.71 -5.40 8.47
CA ALA A 26 11.12 -5.09 8.32
C ALA A 26 11.82 -6.09 7.38
N PRO A 27 12.79 -5.63 6.56
CA PRO A 27 13.58 -6.55 5.75
C PRO A 27 14.27 -7.64 6.58
N GLY A 28 13.99 -8.91 6.25
CA GLY A 28 14.59 -10.08 6.88
C GLY A 28 13.78 -10.63 8.04
N ASP A 29 12.70 -9.95 8.44
CA ASP A 29 11.82 -10.39 9.52
C ASP A 29 10.74 -11.34 8.99
N VAL A 30 11.14 -12.59 8.80
CA VAL A 30 10.27 -13.66 8.26
C VAL A 30 9.18 -14.03 9.27
N ASP A 31 9.49 -13.99 10.56
CA ASP A 31 8.55 -14.36 11.61
C ASP A 31 7.39 -13.37 11.66
N GLN A 32 7.69 -12.06 11.64
CA GLN A 32 6.65 -11.05 11.62
C GLN A 32 5.80 -11.09 10.34
N LEU A 33 6.39 -11.46 9.20
CA LEU A 33 5.65 -11.68 7.96
C LEU A 33 4.69 -12.87 8.09
N ALA A 34 5.16 -13.99 8.66
CA ALA A 34 4.36 -15.19 8.85
C ALA A 34 3.18 -14.94 9.80
N GLU A 35 3.41 -14.25 10.92
CA GLU A 35 2.36 -13.86 11.86
C GLU A 35 1.28 -13.01 11.20
N ASN A 36 1.68 -11.97 10.46
CA ASN A 36 0.73 -11.09 9.76
C ASN A 36 -0.06 -11.86 8.69
N LEU A 37 0.58 -12.78 7.98
CA LEU A 37 -0.09 -13.62 6.99
C LEU A 37 -1.12 -14.54 7.65
N GLN A 38 -0.77 -15.20 8.75
CA GLN A 38 -1.68 -16.06 9.51
C GLN A 38 -2.88 -15.26 10.04
N LEU A 39 -2.65 -14.06 10.57
CA LEU A 39 -3.70 -13.16 11.03
C LEU A 39 -4.71 -12.84 9.92
N VAL A 40 -4.24 -12.45 8.74
CA VAL A 40 -5.10 -12.09 7.60
C VAL A 40 -5.86 -13.29 7.04
N ILE A 41 -5.24 -14.49 7.03
CA ILE A 41 -5.92 -15.71 6.61
C ILE A 41 -7.01 -16.10 7.61
N ALA A 42 -6.72 -16.02 8.91
CA ALA A 42 -7.65 -16.42 9.96
C ALA A 42 -8.85 -15.47 10.12
N GLN A 43 -8.66 -14.17 9.88
CA GLN A 43 -9.70 -13.15 10.10
C GLN A 43 -10.32 -12.66 8.79
N GLU A 44 -11.46 -13.22 8.41
CA GLU A 44 -12.17 -12.85 7.17
C GLU A 44 -12.58 -11.37 7.11
N SER A 45 -13.06 -10.81 8.23
CA SER A 45 -13.46 -9.40 8.31
C SER A 45 -12.28 -8.47 8.05
N LEU A 46 -11.13 -8.74 8.68
CA LEU A 46 -9.89 -8.01 8.47
C LEU A 46 -9.41 -8.11 7.02
N ARG A 47 -9.40 -9.33 6.46
CA ARG A 47 -9.00 -9.54 5.06
C ARG A 47 -9.89 -8.75 4.08
N THR A 48 -11.19 -8.74 4.34
CA THR A 48 -12.18 -8.05 3.50
C THR A 48 -12.08 -6.54 3.61
N SER A 49 -11.89 -6.00 4.82
CA SER A 49 -11.68 -4.56 5.01
C SER A 49 -10.38 -4.11 4.37
N MET A 50 -9.29 -4.84 4.62
CA MET A 50 -7.96 -4.50 4.10
C MET A 50 -7.90 -4.50 2.57
N SER A 51 -8.55 -5.47 1.92
CA SER A 51 -8.68 -5.50 0.45
C SER A 51 -9.44 -4.28 -0.11
N ARG A 52 -10.52 -3.87 0.56
CA ARG A 52 -11.30 -2.69 0.16
C ARG A 52 -10.50 -1.40 0.28
N GLU A 53 -9.78 -1.23 1.38
CA GLU A 53 -8.92 -0.07 1.61
C GLU A 53 -7.75 -0.04 0.64
N ALA A 54 -7.18 -1.20 0.28
CA ALA A 54 -6.13 -1.29 -0.73
C ALA A 54 -6.65 -0.84 -2.11
N LEU A 55 -7.84 -1.31 -2.51
CA LEU A 55 -8.48 -0.89 -3.76
C LEU A 55 -8.82 0.60 -3.78
N HIS A 56 -9.29 1.15 -2.65
CA HIS A 56 -9.54 2.58 -2.52
C HIS A 56 -8.24 3.38 -2.73
N LYS A 57 -7.16 2.97 -2.06
CA LYS A 57 -5.87 3.65 -2.15
C LYS A 57 -5.30 3.65 -3.56
N VAL A 58 -5.41 2.54 -4.29
CA VAL A 58 -4.95 2.46 -5.70
C VAL A 58 -5.65 3.48 -6.60
N LYS A 59 -6.93 3.81 -6.34
CA LYS A 59 -7.65 4.82 -7.12
C LYS A 59 -7.03 6.22 -7.00
N GLU A 60 -6.42 6.56 -5.87
CA GLU A 60 -5.73 7.84 -5.66
C GLU A 60 -4.46 8.00 -6.53
N PHE A 61 -3.94 6.88 -7.05
CA PHE A 61 -2.78 6.82 -7.94
C PHE A 61 -3.15 6.54 -9.40
N GLN A 62 -4.43 6.59 -9.77
CA GLN A 62 -4.81 6.47 -11.17
C GLN A 62 -4.30 7.65 -12.00
N PRO A 63 -3.92 7.42 -13.27
CA PRO A 63 -3.36 8.46 -14.15
C PRO A 63 -4.18 9.75 -14.18
N ASP A 64 -5.51 9.62 -14.18
CA ASP A 64 -6.45 10.75 -14.19
C ASP A 64 -6.29 11.64 -12.95
N PHE A 65 -6.07 11.06 -11.78
CA PHE A 65 -5.91 11.81 -10.52
C PHE A 65 -4.55 12.50 -10.45
N VAL A 66 -3.50 11.87 -10.98
CA VAL A 66 -2.17 12.46 -11.11
C VAL A 66 -2.20 13.61 -12.13
N MET A 67 -2.91 13.45 -13.26
CA MET A 67 -3.06 14.49 -14.28
C MET A 67 -3.82 15.71 -13.73
N HIS A 68 -4.87 15.52 -12.93
CA HIS A 68 -5.55 16.63 -12.26
C HIS A 68 -4.64 17.41 -11.30
N LYS A 69 -3.70 16.74 -10.62
CA LYS A 69 -2.69 17.42 -9.77
C LYS A 69 -1.74 18.26 -10.61
N TRP A 70 -1.31 17.77 -11.77
CA TRP A 70 -0.49 18.55 -12.71
C TRP A 70 -1.23 19.76 -13.26
N ILE A 71 -2.48 19.58 -13.72
CA ILE A 71 -3.32 20.68 -14.22
C ILE A 71 -3.45 21.78 -13.16
N LYS A 72 -3.81 21.42 -11.92
CA LYS A 72 -3.92 22.39 -10.81
C LYS A 72 -2.62 23.13 -10.53
N LEU A 73 -1.48 22.47 -10.58
CA LEU A 73 -0.18 23.10 -10.35
C LEU A 73 0.12 24.15 -11.43
N PHE A 74 -0.14 23.83 -12.70
CA PHE A 74 0.06 24.77 -13.81
C PHE A 74 -0.97 25.90 -13.83
N GLU A 75 -2.20 25.65 -13.37
CA GLU A 75 -3.23 26.68 -13.22
C GLU A 75 -2.97 27.63 -12.04
N SER A 76 -2.28 27.17 -10.98
CA SER A 76 -1.95 28.02 -9.83
C SER A 76 -0.73 28.92 -10.01
N GLU A 77 0.02 28.75 -11.10
CA GLU A 77 1.21 29.53 -11.47
C GLU A 77 0.89 30.58 -12.56
N SER A 78 -0.39 30.79 -12.91
CA SER A 78 -0.90 31.87 -13.78
C SER A 78 -1.76 32.85 -12.99
#